data_AF-A0AA41U2M5-F1
#
_entry.id   AF-A0AA41U2M5-F1
#
_cell.length_a   1.000
_cell.length_b   1.000
_cell.length_c   1.000
_cell.angle_alpha   90.00
_cell.angle_beta   90.00
_cell.angle_gamma   90.00
#
_symmetry.space_group_name_H-M   'P 1'
#
loop_
_entity.id
_entity.type
_entity.pdbx_description
1 polymer ?
#
loop_
_entity_poly.entity_id
_entity_poly.type
_entity_poly.pdbx_seq_one_letter_code
_entity_poly.pdbx_strand_id
1 'polypeptide(L)'
;MNLEKLTLGSGPTWTGFLRDWDRCLRSAGHPETTRYNYLLAAAQLARYLAEESPDPDADDAAEDPCQVTRAHVEYFQAWMIETRSASTALNKHKALQQFFKWLMLDEQEIDRSPMERVRQPKPAQKLVPVITEADTTTVLAACKGRTFLQLRDEAIIRL
;
A
#
# COMPACT_ATOMS: atom_id res chain seq x y z
N MET A 1 4.36 -15.20 -1.09
CA MET A 1 4.54 -14.04 -0.19
C MET A 1 5.00 -14.55 1.16
N ASN A 2 6.02 -13.95 1.76
CA ASN A 2 6.49 -14.32 3.10
C ASN A 2 5.83 -13.39 4.14
N LEU A 3 4.87 -13.93 4.89
CA LEU A 3 4.08 -13.16 5.86
C LEU A 3 4.91 -12.70 7.07
N GLU A 4 5.81 -13.55 7.57
CA GLU A 4 6.67 -13.22 8.70
C GLU A 4 7.57 -12.02 8.43
N LYS A 5 8.12 -11.95 7.21
CA LYS A 5 8.90 -10.78 6.77
C LYS A 5 8.05 -9.52 6.64
N LEU A 6 6.78 -9.67 6.26
CA LEU A 6 5.87 -8.54 6.05
C LEU A 6 5.39 -7.93 7.37
N THR A 7 5.16 -8.77 8.39
CA THR A 7 4.72 -8.35 9.73
C THR A 7 5.88 -8.06 10.68
N LEU A 8 7.13 -8.13 10.20
CA LEU A 8 8.31 -7.81 11.01
C LEU A 8 8.21 -6.35 11.52
N GLY A 9 8.41 -6.16 12.82
CA GLY A 9 8.27 -4.85 13.48
C GLY A 9 6.82 -4.47 13.82
N SER A 10 5.83 -5.32 13.51
CA SER A 10 4.46 -5.17 14.03
C SER A 10 4.33 -5.90 15.38
N GLY A 11 3.50 -5.37 16.28
CA GLY A 11 3.17 -6.02 17.55
C GLY A 11 2.52 -7.41 17.35
N PRO A 12 2.45 -8.23 18.42
CA PRO A 12 1.89 -9.58 18.35
C PRO A 12 0.41 -9.59 17.94
N THR A 13 -0.40 -8.65 18.46
CA THR A 13 -1.83 -8.53 18.13
C THR A 13 -2.04 -8.18 16.66
N TRP A 14 -1.33 -7.16 16.15
CA TRP A 14 -1.28 -6.85 14.72
C TRP A 14 -0.89 -8.06 13.86
N THR A 15 0.13 -8.81 14.29
CA THR A 15 0.58 -10.01 13.56
C THR A 15 -0.48 -11.11 13.53
N GLY A 16 -1.24 -11.27 14.63
CA GLY A 16 -2.40 -12.18 14.70
C GLY A 16 -3.46 -11.81 13.67
N PHE A 17 -3.97 -10.57 13.73
CA PHE A 17 -4.98 -10.09 12.79
C PHE A 17 -4.52 -10.16 11.32
N LEU A 18 -3.25 -9.87 11.03
CA LEU A 18 -2.74 -9.96 9.65
C LEU A 18 -2.66 -11.41 9.14
N ARG A 19 -2.42 -12.38 10.02
CA ARG A 19 -2.48 -13.81 9.67
C ARG A 19 -3.91 -14.26 9.36
N ASP A 20 -4.85 -13.88 10.21
CA ASP A 20 -6.27 -14.21 9.99
C ASP A 20 -6.83 -13.52 8.76
N TRP A 21 -6.45 -12.28 8.52
CA TRP A 21 -6.88 -11.55 7.33
C TRP A 21 -6.30 -12.16 6.05
N ASP A 22 -5.01 -12.57 6.02
CA ASP A 22 -4.46 -13.31 4.86
C ASP A 22 -5.22 -14.61 4.62
N ARG A 23 -5.55 -15.36 5.67
CA ARG A 23 -6.35 -16.59 5.58
C ARG A 23 -7.72 -16.31 4.94
N CYS A 24 -8.44 -15.28 5.37
CA CYS A 24 -9.73 -14.88 4.81
C CYS A 24 -9.62 -14.43 3.35
N LEU A 25 -8.61 -13.61 3.02
CA LEU A 25 -8.37 -13.15 1.65
C LEU A 25 -8.01 -14.33 0.72
N ARG A 26 -7.27 -15.32 1.23
CA ARG A 26 -6.94 -16.55 0.50
C ARG A 26 -8.17 -17.40 0.21
N SER A 27 -9.03 -17.64 1.20
CA SER A 27 -10.24 -18.43 1.00
C SER A 27 -11.22 -17.75 0.05
N ALA A 28 -11.22 -16.41 -0.01
CA ALA A 28 -12.00 -15.64 -0.97
C ALA A 28 -11.39 -15.58 -2.39
N GLY A 29 -10.25 -16.23 -2.63
CA GLY A 29 -9.63 -16.31 -3.95
C GLY A 29 -8.88 -15.06 -4.40
N HIS A 30 -8.51 -14.16 -3.49
CA HIS A 30 -7.74 -12.96 -3.86
C HIS A 30 -6.33 -13.34 -4.36
N PRO A 31 -5.87 -12.76 -5.49
CA PRO A 31 -4.51 -12.96 -5.99
C PRO A 31 -3.45 -12.54 -4.98
N GLU A 32 -2.30 -13.21 -4.98
CA GLU A 32 -1.20 -12.93 -4.05
C GLU A 32 -0.77 -11.47 -4.06
N THR A 33 -0.74 -10.82 -5.23
CA THR A 33 -0.40 -9.40 -5.37
C THR A 33 -1.37 -8.48 -4.63
N THR A 34 -2.66 -8.81 -4.64
CA THR A 34 -3.70 -8.05 -3.93
C THR A 34 -3.55 -8.24 -2.42
N ARG A 35 -3.40 -9.50 -1.96
CA ARG A 35 -3.19 -9.81 -0.54
C ARG A 35 -1.95 -9.11 0.00
N TYR A 36 -0.85 -9.16 -0.74
CA TYR A 36 0.39 -8.46 -0.39
C TYR A 36 0.17 -6.96 -0.19
N ASN A 37 -0.47 -6.29 -1.14
CA ASN A 37 -0.70 -4.84 -1.05
C ASN A 37 -1.59 -4.46 0.15
N TYR A 38 -2.58 -5.30 0.46
CA TYR A 38 -3.48 -5.13 1.59
C TYR A 38 -2.75 -5.28 2.92
N LEU A 39 -2.10 -6.42 3.14
CA LEU A 39 -1.37 -6.70 4.37
C LEU A 39 -0.23 -5.70 4.58
N LEU A 40 0.49 -5.33 3.51
CA LEU A 40 1.55 -4.34 3.58
C LEU A 40 1.03 -2.98 4.06
N ALA A 41 -0.21 -2.60 3.73
CA ALA A 41 -0.77 -1.34 4.21
C ALA A 41 -0.98 -1.34 5.72
N ALA A 42 -1.59 -2.40 6.25
CA ALA A 42 -1.83 -2.55 7.68
C ALA A 42 -0.52 -2.70 8.47
N ALA A 43 0.44 -3.51 7.99
CA ALA A 43 1.75 -3.64 8.63
C ALA A 43 2.59 -2.34 8.58
N GLN A 44 2.38 -1.47 7.59
CA GLN A 44 3.02 -0.14 7.57
C GLN A 44 2.36 0.82 8.55
N LEU A 45 1.04 0.76 8.72
CA LEU A 45 0.35 1.54 9.74
C LEU A 45 0.80 1.14 11.14
N ALA A 46 0.87 -0.17 11.44
CA ALA A 46 1.34 -0.67 12.73
C ALA A 46 2.75 -0.16 13.09
N ARG A 47 3.69 -0.26 12.14
CA ARG A 47 5.06 0.26 12.33
C ARG A 47 5.12 1.77 12.47
N TYR A 48 4.33 2.50 11.67
CA TYR A 48 4.23 3.94 11.79
C TYR A 48 3.78 4.34 13.21
N LEU A 49 2.74 3.68 13.73
CA LEU A 49 2.24 3.96 15.08
C LEU A 49 3.30 3.69 16.15
N ALA A 50 4.09 2.63 15.99
CA ALA A 50 5.14 2.26 16.93
C ALA A 50 6.41 3.14 16.88
N GLU A 51 6.78 3.64 15.70
CA GLU A 51 8.12 4.22 15.47
C GLU A 51 8.11 5.71 15.11
N GLU A 52 7.05 6.19 14.45
CA GLU A 52 7.06 7.46 13.71
C GLU A 52 5.91 8.40 14.12
N SER A 53 4.91 7.89 14.84
CA SER A 53 3.74 8.68 15.23
C SER A 53 4.13 9.79 16.22
N PRO A 54 3.78 11.06 15.95
CA PRO A 54 3.97 12.14 16.90
C PRO A 54 2.88 12.21 17.97
N ASP A 55 1.83 11.37 17.84
CA ASP A 55 0.70 11.33 18.75
C ASP A 55 1.10 10.55 20.03
N PRO A 56 1.07 11.18 21.22
CA PRO A 56 1.45 10.52 22.47
C PRO A 56 0.50 9.39 22.87
N ASP A 57 -0.72 9.36 22.31
CA ASP A 57 -1.71 8.32 22.59
C ASP A 57 -1.65 7.17 21.55
N ALA A 58 -0.58 7.10 20.75
CA ALA A 58 -0.42 6.08 19.71
C ALA A 58 -0.01 4.70 20.22
N ASP A 59 0.49 4.58 21.46
CA ASP A 59 1.02 3.32 22.02
C ASP A 59 -0.02 2.20 21.99
N ASP A 60 -1.25 2.48 22.45
CA ASP A 60 -2.36 1.53 22.44
C ASP A 60 -2.69 1.05 21.01
N ALA A 61 -2.64 1.97 20.04
CA ALA A 61 -2.89 1.67 18.62
C ALA A 61 -1.71 0.97 17.93
N ALA A 62 -0.49 1.19 18.41
CA ALA A 62 0.71 0.49 17.97
C ALA A 62 0.68 -0.98 18.42
N GLU A 63 0.11 -1.25 19.60
CA GLU A 63 -0.08 -2.60 20.12
C GLU A 63 -1.29 -3.30 19.49
N ASP A 64 -2.43 -2.62 19.40
CA ASP A 64 -3.71 -3.20 19.00
C ASP A 64 -4.41 -2.41 17.87
N PRO A 65 -4.69 -3.03 16.70
CA PRO A 65 -5.44 -2.38 15.63
C PRO A 65 -6.83 -1.87 16.04
N CYS A 66 -7.46 -2.44 17.08
CA CYS A 66 -8.77 -2.02 17.55
C CYS A 66 -8.74 -0.64 18.23
N GLN A 67 -7.57 -0.18 18.68
CA GLN A 67 -7.37 1.15 19.26
C GLN A 67 -7.03 2.23 18.22
N VAL A 68 -6.96 1.86 16.93
CA VAL A 68 -6.68 2.83 15.86
C VAL A 68 -7.84 3.81 15.71
N THR A 69 -7.55 5.09 15.90
CA THR A 69 -8.53 6.17 15.74
C THR A 69 -8.49 6.79 14.35
N ARG A 70 -9.49 7.63 14.05
CA ARG A 70 -9.49 8.48 12.85
C ARG A 70 -8.22 9.35 12.76
N ALA A 71 -7.79 9.90 13.89
CA ALA A 71 -6.63 10.81 13.94
C ALA A 71 -5.34 10.07 13.55
N HIS A 72 -5.14 8.87 14.07
CA HIS A 72 -4.01 8.00 13.71
C HIS A 72 -3.91 7.76 12.20
N VAL A 73 -5.05 7.50 11.54
CA VAL A 73 -5.09 7.31 10.08
C VAL A 73 -4.75 8.60 9.33
N GLU A 74 -5.24 9.75 9.81
CA GLU A 74 -4.96 11.06 9.18
C GLU A 74 -3.48 11.43 9.30
N TYR A 75 -2.86 11.21 10.45
CA TYR A 75 -1.42 11.37 10.64
C TYR A 75 -0.60 10.44 9.76
N PHE A 76 -0.97 9.15 9.70
CA PHE A 76 -0.32 8.20 8.80
C PHE A 76 -0.42 8.63 7.33
N GLN A 77 -1.56 9.15 6.89
CA GLN A 77 -1.72 9.66 5.53
C GLN A 77 -0.84 10.87 5.25
N ALA A 78 -0.75 11.82 6.20
CA ALA A 78 0.13 12.98 6.08
C ALA A 78 1.60 12.54 5.95
N TRP A 79 2.06 11.67 6.85
CA TRP A 79 3.40 11.10 6.81
C TRP A 79 3.69 10.34 5.51
N MET A 80 2.72 9.57 4.98
CA MET A 80 2.84 8.87 3.70
C MET A 80 2.94 9.84 2.50
N ILE A 81 2.25 10.98 2.55
CA ILE A 81 2.33 12.02 1.52
C ILE A 81 3.71 12.66 1.54
N GLU A 82 4.20 13.02 2.72
CA GLU A 82 5.47 13.72 2.94
C GLU A 82 6.68 12.84 2.60
N THR A 83 6.66 11.57 3.01
CA THR A 83 7.80 10.67 2.83
C THR A 83 7.77 9.90 1.51
N ARG A 84 6.60 9.81 0.85
CA ARG A 84 6.42 9.05 -0.40
C ARG A 84 5.67 9.87 -1.45
N SER A 85 4.35 9.72 -1.51
CA SER A 85 3.51 10.44 -2.47
C SER A 85 2.02 10.31 -2.14
N ALA A 86 1.23 11.28 -2.59
CA ALA A 86 -0.23 11.23 -2.47
C ALA A 86 -0.87 10.02 -3.17
N SER A 87 -0.31 9.55 -4.28
CA SER A 87 -0.80 8.33 -4.96
C SER A 87 -0.56 7.08 -4.10
N THR A 88 0.61 7.00 -3.45
CA THR A 88 0.92 5.91 -2.52
C THR A 88 0.01 5.95 -1.30
N ALA A 89 -0.19 7.14 -0.71
CA ALA A 89 -1.10 7.33 0.41
C ALA A 89 -2.54 6.91 0.06
N LEU A 90 -3.03 7.26 -1.13
CA LEU A 90 -4.35 6.84 -1.61
C LEU A 90 -4.47 5.32 -1.74
N ASN A 91 -3.44 4.64 -2.26
CA ASN A 91 -3.44 3.18 -2.34
C ASN A 91 -3.49 2.54 -0.95
N LYS A 92 -2.75 3.09 0.02
CA LYS A 92 -2.78 2.63 1.42
C LYS A 92 -4.12 2.88 2.08
N HIS A 93 -4.73 4.05 1.85
CA HIS A 93 -6.08 4.35 2.31
C HIS A 93 -7.08 3.28 1.88
N LYS A 94 -7.11 2.93 0.58
CA LYS A 94 -8.04 1.92 0.05
C LYS A 94 -7.82 0.54 0.67
N ALA A 95 -6.56 0.15 0.89
CA ALA A 95 -6.24 -1.10 1.57
C ALA A 95 -6.69 -1.09 3.05
N LEU A 96 -6.45 0.01 3.77
CA LEU A 96 -6.87 0.16 5.17
C LEU A 96 -8.40 0.18 5.32
N GLN A 97 -9.13 0.75 4.35
CA GLN A 97 -10.60 0.64 4.31
C GLN A 97 -11.05 -0.82 4.33
N GLN A 98 -10.40 -1.70 3.55
CA GLN A 98 -10.75 -3.11 3.52
C GLN A 98 -10.34 -3.84 4.79
N PHE A 99 -9.21 -3.49 5.39
CA PHE A 99 -8.77 -4.05 6.67
C PHE A 99 -9.77 -3.75 7.79
N PHE A 100 -10.08 -2.48 8.01
CA PHE A 100 -10.99 -2.08 9.09
C PHE A 100 -12.44 -2.46 8.80
N LYS A 101 -12.83 -2.62 7.53
CA LYS A 101 -14.13 -3.20 7.18
C LYS A 101 -14.21 -4.67 7.59
N TRP A 102 -13.16 -5.45 7.32
CA TRP A 102 -13.09 -6.85 7.73
C TRP A 102 -13.07 -6.99 9.26
N LEU A 103 -12.28 -6.16 9.96
CA LEU A 103 -12.23 -6.16 11.43
C LEU A 103 -13.60 -5.87 12.06
N MET A 104 -14.38 -5.00 11.43
CA MET A 104 -15.73 -4.63 11.88
C MET A 104 -16.80 -5.67 11.54
N LEU A 105 -16.80 -6.21 10.31
CA LEU A 105 -17.91 -7.04 9.82
C LEU A 105 -17.68 -8.54 10.03
N ASP A 106 -16.46 -9.01 9.84
CA ASP A 106 -16.13 -10.43 9.85
C ASP A 106 -15.66 -10.85 11.25
N GLU A 107 -14.69 -10.12 11.82
CA GLU A 107 -14.17 -10.41 13.17
C GLU A 107 -15.04 -9.79 14.28
N GLN A 108 -15.78 -8.72 13.99
CA GLN A 108 -16.62 -7.99 14.97
C GLN A 108 -15.85 -7.47 16.19
N GLU A 109 -14.57 -7.16 16.00
CA GLU A 109 -13.67 -6.68 17.05
C GLU A 109 -13.76 -5.17 17.27
N ILE A 110 -14.38 -4.46 16.32
CA ILE A 110 -14.69 -3.03 16.44
C ILE A 110 -16.14 -2.77 16.05
N ASP A 111 -16.81 -1.91 16.82
CA ASP A 111 -18.18 -1.47 16.50
C ASP A 111 -18.23 -0.47 15.34
N ARG A 112 -17.12 0.25 15.13
CA ARG A 112 -17.06 1.35 14.16
C ARG A 112 -15.69 1.46 13.51
N SER A 113 -15.67 1.54 12.18
CA SER A 113 -14.41 1.71 11.46
C SER A 113 -13.80 3.11 11.63
N PRO A 114 -12.49 3.24 11.95
CA PRO A 114 -11.82 4.53 11.99
C PRO A 114 -11.78 5.23 10.63
N MET A 115 -12.04 4.49 9.55
CA MET A 115 -11.99 4.98 8.17
C MET A 115 -13.28 5.69 7.72
N GLU A 116 -14.40 5.58 8.46
CA GLU A 116 -15.71 6.07 8.02
C GLU A 116 -15.73 7.54 7.57
N ARG A 117 -14.95 8.39 8.24
CA ARG A 117 -14.94 9.85 8.02
C ARG A 117 -13.58 10.38 7.58
N VAL A 118 -12.63 9.49 7.32
CA VAL A 118 -11.31 9.87 6.82
C VAL A 118 -11.42 10.23 5.35
N ARG A 119 -10.96 11.43 4.99
CA ARG A 119 -10.95 11.87 3.59
C ARG A 119 -9.85 11.14 2.82
N GLN A 120 -10.14 10.75 1.58
CA GLN A 120 -9.13 10.17 0.70
C GLN A 120 -8.08 11.21 0.31
N PRO A 121 -6.77 10.84 0.29
CA PRO A 121 -5.74 11.67 -0.31
C PRO A 121 -6.06 11.99 -1.77
N LYS A 122 -5.83 13.24 -2.18
CA LYS A 122 -6.07 13.70 -3.56
C LYS A 122 -4.74 13.79 -4.31
N PRO A 123 -4.33 12.75 -5.05
CA PRO A 123 -3.14 12.86 -5.88
C PRO A 123 -3.36 13.91 -6.96
N ALA A 124 -2.38 14.80 -7.13
CA ALA A 124 -2.36 15.69 -8.28
C ALA A 124 -2.27 14.85 -9.56
N GLN A 125 -2.96 15.29 -10.62
CA GLN A 125 -2.82 14.67 -11.92
C GLN A 125 -1.38 14.87 -12.40
N LYS A 126 -0.60 13.79 -12.42
CA LYS A 126 0.71 13.82 -13.06
C LYS A 126 0.47 13.82 -14.56
N LEU A 127 0.81 14.92 -15.22
CA LEU A 127 0.93 14.95 -16.67
C LEU A 127 2.09 14.03 -17.03
N VAL A 128 1.78 12.86 -17.58
CA VAL A 128 2.80 11.98 -18.14
C VAL A 128 3.24 12.63 -19.46
N PRO A 129 4.53 12.98 -19.63
CA PRO A 129 5.00 13.55 -20.88
C PRO A 129 4.71 12.60 -22.03
N VAL A 130 4.15 13.13 -23.11
CA VAL A 130 3.95 12.36 -24.34
C VAL A 130 5.31 12.24 -25.03
N ILE A 131 5.71 11.01 -25.36
CA ILE A 131 6.92 10.74 -26.12
C ILE A 131 6.80 11.44 -27.48
N THR A 132 7.75 12.32 -27.78
CA THR A 132 7.80 13.01 -29.08
C THR A 132 8.43 12.12 -30.16
N GLU A 133 8.26 12.47 -31.42
CA GLU A 133 8.91 11.77 -32.54
C GLU A 133 10.45 11.76 -32.42
N ALA A 134 11.02 12.86 -31.89
CA ALA A 134 12.44 12.96 -31.61
C ALA A 134 12.87 11.95 -30.54
N ASP A 135 12.11 11.84 -29.44
CA ASP A 135 12.36 10.86 -28.38
C ASP A 135 12.26 9.43 -28.91
N THR A 136 11.25 9.12 -29.73
CA THR A 136 11.12 7.81 -30.38
C THR A 136 12.32 7.49 -31.26
N THR A 137 12.80 8.47 -32.03
CA THR A 137 13.99 8.32 -32.88
C THR A 137 15.23 8.03 -32.04
N THR A 138 15.40 8.73 -30.92
CA THR A 138 16.52 8.50 -29.98
C THR A 138 16.46 7.10 -29.36
N VAL A 139 15.28 6.65 -28.94
CA VAL A 139 15.08 5.32 -28.36
C VAL A 139 15.39 4.23 -29.39
N LEU A 140 14.90 4.35 -30.62
CA LEU A 140 15.18 3.40 -31.71
C LEU A 140 16.67 3.37 -32.08
N ALA A 141 17.35 4.52 -32.06
CA ALA A 141 18.78 4.58 -32.31
C ALA A 141 19.60 3.82 -31.25
N ALA A 142 19.17 3.84 -29.98
CA ALA A 142 19.83 3.11 -28.89
C ALA A 142 19.69 1.59 -29.02
N CYS A 143 18.60 1.10 -29.63
CA CYS A 143 18.38 -0.32 -29.89
C CYS A 143 19.08 -0.82 -31.15
N LYS A 144 19.73 0.05 -31.94
CA LYS A 144 20.32 -0.33 -33.23
C LYS A 144 21.52 -1.26 -33.06
N GLY A 145 21.50 -2.40 -33.75
CA GLY A 145 22.64 -3.31 -33.81
C GLY A 145 22.27 -4.70 -34.29
N ARG A 146 23.19 -5.66 -34.08
CA ARG A 146 23.04 -7.05 -34.56
C ARG A 146 23.02 -8.08 -33.44
N THR A 147 23.12 -7.65 -32.19
CA THR A 147 22.96 -8.57 -31.06
C THR A 147 21.49 -8.95 -30.92
N PHE A 148 21.25 -10.13 -30.34
CA PHE A 148 19.88 -10.60 -30.11
C PHE A 148 19.04 -9.62 -29.27
N LEU A 149 19.63 -9.06 -28.21
CA LEU A 149 18.94 -8.08 -27.34
C LEU A 149 18.53 -6.83 -28.13
N GLN A 150 19.44 -6.27 -28.94
CA GLN A 150 19.17 -5.10 -29.78
C GLN A 150 18.03 -5.34 -30.78
N LEU A 151 18.06 -6.46 -31.50
CA LEU A 151 17.03 -6.82 -32.47
C LEU A 151 15.67 -7.07 -31.81
N ARG A 152 15.65 -7.71 -30.64
CA ARG A 152 14.43 -7.94 -29.85
C ARG A 152 13.83 -6.63 -29.36
N ASP A 153 14.64 -5.77 -28.75
CA ASP A 153 14.17 -4.53 -28.15
C ASP A 153 13.64 -3.57 -29.22
N GLU A 154 14.34 -3.46 -30.36
CA GLU A 154 13.87 -2.68 -31.51
C GLU A 154 12.53 -3.20 -32.05
N ALA A 155 12.35 -4.52 -32.14
CA ALA A 155 11.09 -5.11 -32.56
C ALA A 155 9.93 -4.84 -31.59
N ILE A 156 10.17 -4.95 -30.27
CA ILE A 156 9.17 -4.66 -29.23
C ILE A 156 8.70 -3.20 -29.29
N ILE A 157 9.62 -2.26 -29.52
CA ILE A 157 9.30 -0.82 -29.54
C ILE A 157 8.50 -0.43 -30.81
N ARG A 158 8.62 -1.19 -31.90
CA ARG A 158 7.94 -0.92 -33.18
C ARG A 158 6.53 -1.54 -33.30
N LEU A 159 6.11 -2.39 -32.35
CA LEU A 159 4.79 -3.03 -32.31
C LEU A 159 3.74 -2.16 -31.61
#